data_AF-A0A5C4IZX6-F1
#
_entry.id   AF-A0A5C4IZX6-F1
#
_cell.length_a   1.000
_cell.length_b   1.000
_cell.length_c   1.000
_cell.angle_alpha   90.00
_cell.angle_beta   90.00
_cell.angle_gamma   90.00
#
_symmetry.space_group_name_H-M   'P 1'
#
loop_
_entity.id
_entity.type
_entity.pdbx_description
1 polymer ?
#
loop_
_entity_poly.entity_id
_entity_poly.type
_entity_poly.pdbx_seq_one_letter_code
_entity_poly.pdbx_strand_id
1 'polypeptide(L)'
;MGDLGSVAIAGKLDADLVSPEGGALAIVEHGLLIACDRPDDMTERDNSWLDEVFERYGVTALPPPSYIAEGELAGWRCWILELENHP
;
A
#
# COMPACT_ATOMS: atom_id res chain seq x y z
N MET A 1 -4.11 10.83 28.24
CA MET A 1 -3.70 9.74 27.34
C MET A 1 -3.97 10.28 25.95
N GLY A 2 -2.94 10.80 25.30
CA GLY A 2 -3.07 11.47 24.00
C GLY A 2 -3.20 10.40 22.92
N ASP A 3 -4.39 10.29 22.36
CA ASP A 3 -4.71 9.40 21.24
C ASP A 3 -4.00 9.91 19.98
N LEU A 4 -3.51 9.01 19.13
CA LEU A 4 -2.65 9.25 17.96
C LEU A 4 -3.34 10.05 16.85
N GLY A 5 -3.71 11.29 17.14
CA GLY A 5 -3.69 12.34 16.14
C GLY A 5 -2.25 12.55 15.70
N SER A 6 -1.98 12.36 14.42
CA SER A 6 -1.31 13.36 13.57
C SER A 6 -0.75 12.76 12.27
N VAL A 7 -1.51 11.87 11.64
CA VAL A 7 -1.40 11.66 10.19
C VAL A 7 -2.67 12.22 9.57
N ALA A 8 -2.86 13.53 9.76
CA ALA A 8 -3.72 14.33 8.90
C ALA A 8 -2.95 14.51 7.59
N ILE A 9 -3.01 13.50 6.72
CA ILE A 9 -2.49 13.60 5.36
C ILE A 9 -3.41 14.59 4.65
N ALA A 10 -2.99 15.84 4.61
CA ALA A 10 -3.55 16.88 3.75
C ALA A 10 -3.10 16.60 2.30
N GLY A 11 -3.52 15.45 1.80
CA GLY A 11 -3.45 15.03 0.41
C GLY A 11 -4.77 14.32 0.17
N LYS A 12 -5.42 14.61 -0.95
CA LYS A 12 -6.70 14.01 -1.33
C LYS A 12 -6.50 12.48 -1.37
N LEU A 13 -6.82 11.79 -0.28
CA LEU A 13 -6.72 10.33 -0.14
C LEU A 13 -7.77 9.70 -1.06
N ASP A 14 -7.39 9.45 -2.31
CA ASP A 14 -8.20 8.73 -3.30
C ASP A 14 -7.95 7.20 -3.24
N ALA A 15 -7.33 6.68 -2.17
CA ALA A 15 -7.00 5.27 -2.04
C ALA A 15 -7.72 4.62 -0.85
N ASP A 16 -8.48 3.56 -1.14
CA ASP A 16 -8.80 2.52 -0.17
C ASP A 16 -7.50 2.08 0.49
N LEU A 17 -7.34 2.36 1.78
CA LEU A 17 -6.03 2.26 2.45
C LEU A 17 -5.63 0.82 2.77
N VAL A 18 -6.61 -0.09 2.90
CA VAL A 18 -6.41 -1.43 3.41
C VAL A 18 -7.32 -2.39 2.65
N SER A 19 -6.80 -3.56 2.32
CA SER A 19 -7.56 -4.63 1.69
C SER A 19 -8.68 -5.14 2.61
N PRO A 20 -9.72 -5.78 2.07
CA PRO A 20 -10.90 -6.17 2.85
C PRO A 20 -10.62 -7.04 4.07
N GLU A 21 -9.61 -7.90 4.02
CA GLU A 21 -9.25 -8.82 5.12
C GLU A 21 -7.99 -8.33 5.88
N GLY A 22 -7.41 -7.19 5.46
CA GLY A 22 -6.27 -6.56 6.13
C GLY A 22 -4.89 -7.12 5.81
N GLY A 23 -4.79 -8.05 4.85
CA GLY A 23 -3.52 -8.65 4.42
C GLY A 23 -2.64 -7.72 3.57
N ALA A 24 -3.22 -6.68 2.96
CA ALA A 24 -2.52 -5.71 2.13
C ALA A 24 -2.97 -4.28 2.41
N LEU A 25 -2.14 -3.32 2.04
CA LEU A 25 -2.43 -1.89 2.12
C LEU A 25 -1.81 -1.15 0.95
N ALA A 26 -2.41 -0.03 0.57
CA ALA A 26 -1.91 0.81 -0.50
C ALA A 26 -2.15 2.29 -0.17
N ILE A 27 -1.13 3.11 -0.41
CA ILE A 27 -1.16 4.55 -0.17
C ILE A 27 -0.68 5.23 -1.44
N VAL A 28 -1.41 6.25 -1.90
CA VAL A 28 -0.95 7.12 -2.97
C VAL A 28 -0.66 8.49 -2.42
N GLU A 29 0.58 8.92 -2.55
CA GLU A 29 1.04 10.21 -2.03
C GLU A 29 2.10 10.80 -2.96
N HIS A 30 1.97 12.08 -3.30
CA HIS A 30 2.97 12.82 -4.08
C HIS A 30 3.41 12.15 -5.41
N GLY A 31 2.48 11.46 -6.09
CA GLY A 31 2.80 10.74 -7.34
C GLY A 31 3.52 9.41 -7.14
N LEU A 32 3.55 8.91 -5.90
CA LEU A 32 4.04 7.59 -5.55
C LEU A 32 2.89 6.69 -5.14
N LEU A 33 2.93 5.43 -5.56
CA LEU A 33 2.15 4.35 -4.98
C LEU A 33 3.04 3.53 -4.05
N ILE A 34 2.66 3.48 -2.79
CA ILE A 34 3.26 2.63 -1.77
C ILE A 34 2.29 1.49 -1.51
N ALA A 35 2.64 0.29 -1.95
CA ALA A 35 1.86 -0.91 -1.75
C ALA A 35 2.61 -1.84 -0.81
N CYS A 36 1.92 -2.43 0.17
CA CYS A 36 2.51 -3.41 1.06
C CYS A 36 1.59 -4.61 1.25
N ASP A 37 2.18 -5.78 1.44
CA ASP A 37 1.48 -7.00 1.80
C ASP A 37 2.13 -7.69 3.00
N ARG A 38 1.33 -8.49 3.71
CA ARG A 38 1.82 -9.42 4.72
C ARG A 38 1.85 -10.82 4.13
N PRO A 39 3.00 -11.30 3.60
CA PRO A 39 3.06 -12.53 2.83
C PRO A 39 2.53 -13.77 3.57
N ASP A 40 2.64 -13.79 4.90
CA ASP A 40 2.18 -14.90 5.74
C ASP A 40 0.67 -14.90 6.02
N ASP A 41 -0.02 -13.77 5.82
CA ASP A 41 -1.45 -13.58 6.14
C ASP A 41 -2.29 -13.13 4.93
N MET A 42 -1.74 -13.16 3.71
CA MET A 42 -2.46 -12.76 2.50
C MET A 42 -3.56 -13.76 2.14
N THR A 43 -4.81 -13.27 2.02
CA THR A 43 -5.91 -14.05 1.45
C THR A 43 -6.00 -13.88 -0.07
N GLU A 44 -6.76 -14.73 -0.76
CA GLU A 44 -7.05 -14.55 -2.19
C GLU A 44 -7.74 -13.20 -2.47
N ARG A 45 -8.59 -12.73 -1.54
CA ARG A 45 -9.26 -11.43 -1.66
C ARG A 45 -8.29 -10.26 -1.53
N ASP A 46 -7.31 -10.36 -0.64
CA ASP A 46 -6.28 -9.33 -0.51
C ASP A 46 -5.40 -9.27 -1.76
N ASN A 47 -5.06 -10.44 -2.32
CA ASN A 47 -4.29 -10.50 -3.56
C ASN A 47 -5.06 -9.87 -4.72
N SER A 48 -6.33 -10.25 -4.93
CA SER A 48 -7.15 -9.66 -5.99
C SER A 48 -7.34 -8.16 -5.80
N TRP A 49 -7.54 -7.70 -4.56
CA TRP A 49 -7.64 -6.28 -4.26
C TRP A 49 -6.34 -5.54 -4.61
N LEU A 50 -5.18 -6.12 -4.30
CA LEU A 50 -3.89 -5.51 -4.59
C LEU A 50 -3.60 -5.49 -6.10
N ASP A 51 -3.99 -6.53 -6.83
CA ASP A 51 -3.93 -6.57 -8.29
C ASP A 51 -4.79 -5.45 -8.91
N GLU A 52 -6.02 -5.26 -8.43
CA GLU A 52 -6.91 -4.18 -8.88
C GLU A 52 -6.31 -2.78 -8.60
N VAL A 53 -5.61 -2.61 -7.48
CA VAL A 53 -4.87 -1.37 -7.18
C VAL A 53 -3.75 -1.17 -8.20
N PHE A 54 -2.94 -2.19 -8.47
CA PHE A 54 -1.85 -2.10 -9.45
C PHE A 54 -2.37 -1.78 -10.86
N GLU A 55 -3.45 -2.44 -11.30
CA GLU A 55 -4.10 -2.18 -12.58
C GLU A 55 -4.62 -0.74 -12.68
N ARG A 56 -5.27 -0.23 -11.61
CA ARG A 56 -5.79 1.15 -11.54
C ARG A 56 -4.71 2.19 -11.75
N TYR A 57 -3.51 1.94 -11.24
CA TYR A 57 -2.37 2.84 -11.33
C TYR A 57 -1.41 2.50 -12.48
N GLY A 58 -1.78 1.59 -13.37
CA GLY A 58 -0.99 1.24 -14.55
C GLY A 58 0.33 0.52 -14.24
N VAL A 59 0.44 -0.12 -13.08
CA VAL A 59 1.62 -0.87 -12.66
C VAL A 59 1.66 -2.18 -13.45
N THR A 60 2.60 -2.28 -14.37
CA THR A 60 2.76 -3.47 -15.25
C THR A 60 3.89 -4.41 -14.81
N ALA A 61 4.80 -3.92 -13.97
CA ALA A 61 5.90 -4.69 -13.42
C ALA A 61 6.21 -4.22 -12.01
N LEU A 62 6.40 -5.18 -11.10
CA LEU A 62 6.81 -4.90 -9.73
C LEU A 62 8.33 -5.06 -9.59
N PRO A 63 9.04 -4.07 -9.01
CA PRO A 63 10.41 -4.25 -8.61
C PRO A 63 10.49 -5.28 -7.45
N PRO A 64 11.69 -5.78 -7.11
CA PRO A 64 11.86 -6.58 -5.90
C PRO A 64 11.34 -5.82 -4.66
N PRO A 65 10.56 -6.48 -3.78
CA PRO A 65 10.06 -5.82 -2.58
C PRO A 65 11.18 -5.50 -1.59
N SER A 66 10.95 -4.46 -0.79
CA SER A 66 11.68 -4.23 0.45
C SER A 66 10.95 -4.88 1.62
N TYR A 67 11.68 -5.42 2.58
CA TYR A 67 11.11 -6.03 3.79
C TYR A 67 11.16 -5.05 4.97
N ILE A 68 10.05 -4.93 5.69
CA ILE A 68 9.99 -4.13 6.91
C ILE A 68 10.48 -4.98 8.08
N ALA A 69 11.57 -4.55 8.71
CA ALA A 69 12.21 -5.30 9.80
C ALA A 69 11.58 -5.04 11.18
N GLU A 70 11.02 -3.85 11.41
CA GLU A 70 10.60 -3.40 12.74
C GLU A 70 9.30 -2.57 12.67
N GLY A 71 8.60 -2.45 13.81
CA GLY A 71 7.34 -1.71 13.94
C GLY A 71 6.08 -2.55 13.70
N GLU A 72 4.93 -1.88 13.59
CA GLU A 72 3.62 -2.53 13.44
C GLU A 72 3.50 -3.34 12.13
N LEU A 73 4.27 -2.94 11.12
CA LEU A 73 4.34 -3.61 9.82
C LEU A 73 5.56 -4.55 9.70
N ALA A 74 6.22 -4.91 10.82
CA ALA A 74 7.32 -5.87 10.77
C ALA A 74 6.88 -7.19 10.09
N GLY A 75 7.71 -7.69 9.18
CA GLY A 75 7.43 -8.89 8.36
C GLY A 75 6.67 -8.60 7.07
N TRP A 76 6.18 -7.38 6.86
CA TRP A 76 5.53 -7.00 5.61
C TRP A 76 6.55 -6.74 4.50
N ARG A 77 6.10 -6.93 3.26
CA ARG A 77 6.83 -6.55 2.04
C ARG A 77 6.22 -5.28 1.49
N CYS A 78 7.04 -4.38 0.96
CA CYS A 78 6.58 -3.14 0.37
C CYS A 78 7.24 -2.83 -0.97
N TRP A 79 6.46 -2.19 -1.82
CA TRP A 79 6.86 -1.62 -3.10
C TRP A 79 6.60 -0.12 -3.07
N ILE A 80 7.55 0.65 -3.59
CA ILE A 80 7.41 2.08 -3.82
C ILE A 80 7.55 2.27 -5.32
N LEU A 81 6.49 2.79 -5.95
CA LEU A 81 6.34 2.87 -7.39
C LEU A 81 6.10 4.32 -7.77
N GLU A 82 6.85 4.84 -8.73
CA GLU A 82 6.59 6.15 -9.33
C GLU A 82 5.41 6.03 -10.29
N LEU A 83 4.41 6.90 -10.15
CA LEU A 83 3.25 6.93 -11.00
C LEU A 83 3.54 7.80 -12.23
N GLU A 84 3.71 7.16 -13.38
CA GLU A 84 3.88 7.84 -14.66
C GLU A 84 2.52 8.43 -15.09
N ASN A 85 2.35 9.74 -14.85
CA ASN A 85 1.15 10.57 -15.09
C ASN A 85 0.14 10.62 -13.93
N HIS A 86 0.41 11.50 -12.96
CA HIS A 86 -0.67 12.28 -12.36
C HIS A 86 -0.58 13.73 -12.87
N PRO A 87 -1.64 14.28 -13.52
CA PRO A 87 -1.71 15.70 -13.85
C PRO A 87 -1.83 16.58 -12.59
#